data_AF-A0A2V2A734-F1
#
_entry.id   AF-A0A2V2A734-F1
#
_cell.length_a   1.000
_cell.length_b   1.000
_cell.length_c   1.000
_cell.angle_alpha   90.00
_cell.angle_beta   90.00
_cell.angle_gamma   90.00
#
_symmetry.space_group_name_H-M   'P 1'
#
loop_
_entity.id
_entity.type
_entity.pdbx_description
1 polymer ?
#
loop_
_entity_poly.entity_id
_entity_poly.type
_entity_poly.pdbx_seq_one_letter_code
_entity_poly.pdbx_strand_id
1 'polypeptide(L)'
;MKGNTSRTWCLAWGMLLTVMTLPGCTQKPERTAWSGYTPPVNLQYQEDAAQELIEVLEADVEDIKAQGGVVPPGYYAQLGLLYFSLGNTEQMRQRLTAEQDPFPDSTADMNELMNTARAEGAP
;
A
#
# COMPACT_ATOMS: atom_id res chain seq x y z
N MET A 1 60.64 0.08 47.83
CA MET A 1 60.23 1.51 47.90
C MET A 1 59.00 1.59 48.79
N LYS A 2 59.02 2.51 49.78
CA LYS A 2 57.91 2.92 50.69
C LYS A 2 56.69 3.38 49.86
N GLY A 3 55.41 3.35 50.25
CA GLY A 3 54.61 3.01 51.43
C GLY A 3 53.17 3.47 51.07
N ASN A 4 52.16 2.60 51.13
CA ASN A 4 51.15 2.44 52.19
C ASN A 4 49.90 3.36 52.11
N THR A 5 48.74 2.69 51.98
CA THR A 5 47.42 2.91 52.63
C THR A 5 46.50 4.11 52.32
N SER A 6 45.25 3.70 52.03
CA SER A 6 43.98 4.12 52.68
C SER A 6 43.27 5.38 52.18
N ARG A 7 42.07 5.18 51.62
CA ARG A 7 40.80 5.41 52.35
C ARG A 7 39.62 5.10 51.44
N THR A 8 39.01 3.95 51.67
CA THR A 8 37.56 3.76 51.52
C THR A 8 36.86 4.87 52.31
N TRP A 9 36.27 5.84 51.61
CA TRP A 9 35.38 6.81 52.22
C TRP A 9 34.17 6.98 51.31
N CYS A 10 33.06 6.37 51.76
CA CYS A 10 31.69 6.72 51.40
C CYS A 10 31.37 6.63 49.90
N LEU A 11 31.07 5.45 49.36
CA LEU A 11 29.69 4.94 49.33
C LEU A 11 28.61 5.96 49.77
N ALA A 12 27.59 6.07 48.93
CA ALA A 12 26.29 6.71 49.17
C ALA A 12 26.14 8.20 48.81
N TRP A 13 26.14 8.48 47.50
CA TRP A 13 25.07 9.24 46.86
C TRP A 13 25.04 8.80 45.40
N GLY A 14 24.58 7.59 45.10
CA GLY A 14 23.16 7.27 45.24
C GLY A 14 22.41 7.93 44.09
N MET A 15 22.85 7.59 42.87
CA MET A 15 22.27 7.88 41.57
C MET A 15 20.76 7.61 41.60
N LEU A 16 19.94 8.66 41.76
CA LEU A 16 18.49 8.56 41.75
C LEU A 16 17.88 9.63 40.84
N LEU A 17 18.27 9.59 39.57
CA LEU A 17 17.47 10.18 38.49
C LEU A 17 16.51 9.09 37.99
N THR A 18 15.43 8.91 38.73
CA THR A 18 14.30 8.05 38.34
C THR A 18 13.55 8.76 37.21
N VAL A 19 14.04 8.61 35.98
CA VAL A 19 13.28 8.98 34.79
C VAL A 19 12.15 7.97 34.63
N MET A 20 10.95 8.35 35.05
CA MET A 20 9.71 7.66 34.69
C MET A 20 9.55 7.75 33.17
N THR A 21 10.03 6.75 32.44
CA THR A 21 9.63 6.56 31.04
C THR A 21 8.26 5.89 31.06
N LEU A 22 7.21 6.66 30.76
CA LEU A 22 5.90 6.13 30.41
C LEU A 22 6.10 5.14 29.25
N PRO A 23 5.69 3.86 29.35
CA PRO A 23 5.52 3.05 28.16
C PRO A 23 4.28 3.60 27.45
N GLY A 24 4.49 4.60 26.59
CA GLY A 24 3.50 4.97 25.59
C GLY A 24 3.33 3.79 24.65
N CYS A 25 2.45 2.85 24.99
CA CYS A 25 1.90 1.91 24.03
C CYS A 25 1.08 2.72 23.03
N THR A 26 1.75 3.28 22.03
CA THR A 26 1.11 3.61 20.77
C THR A 26 0.76 2.27 20.15
N GLN A 27 -0.46 1.78 20.39
CA GLN A 27 -1.09 0.86 19.46
C GLN A 27 -1.10 1.61 18.13
N LYS A 28 -0.14 1.26 17.28
CA LYS A 28 -0.07 1.69 15.89
C LYS A 28 -1.47 1.44 15.32
N PRO A 29 -2.14 2.44 14.71
CA PRO A 29 -3.38 2.15 14.00
C PRO A 29 -3.06 1.01 13.07
N GLU A 30 -3.87 -0.04 13.15
CA GLU A 30 -3.80 -1.18 12.26
C GLU A 30 -4.03 -0.59 10.85
N ARG A 31 -2.94 -0.18 10.20
CA ARG A 31 -2.92 0.18 8.79
C ARG A 31 -3.03 -1.15 8.09
N THR A 32 -4.25 -1.66 8.03
CA THR A 32 -4.61 -2.82 7.25
C THR A 32 -4.29 -2.49 5.78
N ALA A 33 -3.39 -3.30 5.24
CA ALA A 33 -3.10 -3.53 3.82
C ALA A 33 -2.62 -2.39 2.89
N TRP A 34 -2.69 -1.10 3.24
CA TRP A 34 -2.30 -0.02 2.31
C TRP A 34 -0.81 0.38 2.33
N SER A 35 0.11 -0.57 2.53
CA SER A 35 1.55 -0.31 2.43
C SER A 35 2.10 -0.80 1.09
N GLY A 36 1.86 -0.04 0.02
CA GLY A 36 2.57 -0.28 -1.24
C GLY A 36 2.08 0.49 -2.44
N TYR A 37 0.76 0.71 -2.56
CA TYR A 37 0.20 1.33 -3.75
C TYR A 37 -0.41 2.69 -3.42
N THR A 38 0.32 3.75 -3.75
CA THR A 38 -0.23 5.10 -3.89
C THR A 38 -0.11 5.42 -5.37
N PRO A 39 -1.19 5.31 -6.16
CA PRO A 39 -1.14 5.76 -7.55
C PRO A 39 -0.66 7.21 -7.58
N PRO A 40 0.18 7.60 -8.55
CA PRO A 40 0.60 8.99 -8.67
C PRO A 40 -0.63 9.89 -8.77
N VAL A 41 -0.59 11.03 -8.08
CA VAL A 41 -1.71 11.99 -7.97
C VAL A 41 -2.18 12.52 -9.35
N ASN A 42 -1.34 12.38 -10.38
CA ASN A 42 -1.71 12.56 -11.78
C ASN A 42 -1.46 11.24 -12.53
N LEU A 43 -2.50 10.41 -12.69
CA LEU A 43 -2.48 9.17 -13.47
C LEU A 43 -2.51 9.43 -14.98
N GLN A 44 -1.73 10.42 -15.45
CA GLN A 44 -1.53 10.64 -16.88
C GLN A 44 -0.33 9.83 -17.34
N TYR A 45 -0.64 8.62 -17.79
CA TYR A 45 0.31 7.77 -18.49
C TYR A 45 0.50 8.29 -19.92
N GLN A 46 1.73 8.25 -20.40
CA GLN A 46 1.94 8.27 -21.85
C GLN A 46 1.31 6.99 -22.42
N GLU A 47 0.75 7.05 -23.62
CA GLU A 47 0.04 5.92 -24.22
C GLU A 47 0.91 4.66 -24.22
N ASP A 48 2.14 4.76 -24.74
CA ASP A 48 3.12 3.67 -24.83
C ASP A 48 3.39 3.01 -23.48
N ALA A 49 3.66 3.82 -22.45
CA ALA A 49 3.87 3.34 -21.09
C ALA A 49 2.62 2.67 -20.50
N ALA A 50 1.42 3.15 -20.84
CA ALA A 50 0.17 2.53 -20.40
C ALA A 50 -0.02 1.17 -21.04
N GLN A 51 0.26 1.04 -22.35
CA GLN A 51 0.14 -0.23 -23.07
C GLN A 51 1.15 -1.27 -22.57
N GLU A 52 2.41 -0.88 -22.39
CA GLU A 52 3.42 -1.79 -21.82
C GLU A 52 3.00 -2.31 -20.44
N LEU A 53 2.48 -1.44 -19.57
CA LEU A 53 2.04 -1.86 -18.23
C LEU A 53 0.77 -2.73 -18.28
N ILE A 54 -0.14 -2.47 -19.21
CA ILE A 54 -1.30 -3.35 -19.45
C ILE A 54 -0.83 -4.74 -19.84
N GLU A 55 0.11 -4.85 -20.80
CA GLU A 55 0.62 -6.15 -21.26
C GLU A 55 1.24 -6.96 -20.12
N VAL A 56 2.05 -6.32 -19.28
CA VAL A 56 2.67 -6.97 -18.12
C VAL A 56 1.60 -7.44 -17.12
N LEU A 57 0.67 -6.56 -16.73
CA LEU A 57 -0.33 -6.90 -15.72
C LEU A 57 -1.35 -7.94 -16.21
N GLU A 58 -1.72 -7.94 -17.48
CA GLU A 58 -2.58 -8.97 -18.06
C GLU A 58 -1.89 -10.34 -18.09
N ALA A 59 -0.60 -10.38 -18.44
CA ALA A 59 0.19 -11.61 -18.40
C ALA A 59 0.30 -12.16 -16.97
N ASP A 60 0.58 -11.30 -15.99
CA ASP A 60 0.63 -11.70 -14.58
C ASP A 60 -0.73 -12.25 -14.10
N VAL A 61 -1.84 -11.61 -14.48
CA VAL A 61 -3.19 -12.10 -14.17
C VAL A 61 -3.43 -13.49 -14.75
N GLU A 62 -3.04 -13.72 -16.01
CA GLU A 62 -3.16 -15.03 -16.66
C GLU A 62 -2.32 -16.09 -15.93
N ASP A 63 -1.04 -15.79 -15.68
CA ASP A 63 -0.10 -16.71 -15.04
C ASP A 63 -0.53 -17.08 -13.61
N ILE A 64 -1.00 -16.10 -12.82
CA ILE A 64 -1.49 -16.34 -11.45
C ILE A 64 -2.74 -17.22 -11.49
N LYS A 65 -3.68 -16.92 -12.40
CA LYS A 65 -4.92 -17.71 -12.53
C LYS A 65 -4.64 -19.12 -13.04
N ALA A 66 -3.70 -19.30 -13.96
CA ALA A 66 -3.28 -20.60 -14.47
C ALA A 66 -2.70 -21.50 -13.36
N GLN A 67 -2.07 -20.88 -12.35
CA GLN A 67 -1.56 -21.56 -11.17
C GLN A 67 -2.61 -21.78 -10.07
N GLY A 68 -3.86 -21.37 -10.30
CA GLY A 68 -4.93 -21.42 -9.30
C GLY A 68 -4.78 -20.41 -8.17
N GLY A 69 -3.95 -19.39 -8.36
CA GLY A 69 -3.73 -18.31 -7.41
C GLY A 69 -4.85 -17.26 -7.45
N VAL A 70 -4.89 -16.44 -6.41
CA VAL A 70 -5.73 -15.24 -6.34
C VAL A 70 -4.88 -14.07 -6.78
N VAL A 71 -5.36 -13.31 -7.78
CA VAL A 71 -4.71 -12.08 -8.23
C VAL A 71 -4.62 -11.09 -7.05
N PRO A 72 -3.45 -10.50 -6.77
CA PRO A 72 -3.28 -9.57 -5.64
C PRO A 72 -4.22 -8.36 -5.70
N PRO A 73 -4.57 -7.78 -4.54
CA PRO A 73 -5.42 -6.60 -4.49
C PRO A 73 -4.77 -5.44 -5.25
N GLY A 74 -5.61 -4.71 -5.99
CA GLY A 74 -5.25 -3.53 -6.76
C GLY A 74 -4.81 -3.81 -8.20
N TYR A 75 -4.55 -5.07 -8.60
CA TYR A 75 -4.14 -5.39 -9.97
C TYR A 75 -5.23 -5.06 -10.98
N TYR A 76 -6.46 -5.52 -10.72
CA TYR A 76 -7.56 -5.22 -11.64
C TYR A 76 -7.99 -3.75 -11.52
N ALA A 77 -7.85 -3.13 -10.34
CA ALA A 77 -8.03 -1.69 -10.19
C ALA A 77 -7.06 -0.88 -11.07
N GLN A 78 -5.76 -1.21 -11.04
CA GLN A 78 -4.73 -0.57 -11.85
C GLN A 78 -4.96 -0.81 -13.36
N LEU A 79 -5.29 -2.03 -13.77
CA LEU A 79 -5.68 -2.34 -15.15
C LEU A 79 -6.89 -1.49 -15.58
N GLY A 80 -7.88 -1.35 -14.70
CA GLY A 80 -9.04 -0.51 -14.96
C GLY A 80 -8.67 0.94 -15.26
N LEU A 81 -7.82 1.53 -14.42
CA LEU A 81 -7.35 2.91 -14.58
C LEU A 81 -6.50 3.10 -15.85
N LEU A 82 -5.66 2.12 -16.20
CA LEU A 82 -4.88 2.16 -17.44
C LEU A 82 -5.78 2.11 -18.68
N TYR A 83 -6.75 1.20 -18.70
CA TYR A 83 -7.73 1.16 -19.78
C TYR A 83 -8.54 2.44 -19.88
N PHE A 84 -8.93 3.04 -18.75
CA PHE A 84 -9.60 4.33 -18.74
C PHE A 84 -8.73 5.44 -19.33
N SER A 85 -7.44 5.49 -18.99
CA SER A 85 -6.49 6.49 -19.52
C SER A 85 -6.31 6.41 -21.05
N LEU A 86 -6.61 5.25 -21.65
CA LEU A 86 -6.58 5.00 -23.10
C LEU A 86 -7.96 5.11 -23.76
N GLY A 87 -8.99 5.56 -23.04
CA GLY A 87 -10.36 5.66 -23.55
C GLY A 87 -11.10 4.31 -23.67
N ASN A 88 -10.54 3.22 -23.16
CA ASN A 88 -11.10 1.86 -23.24
C ASN A 88 -12.06 1.57 -22.06
N THR A 89 -13.18 2.29 -22.01
CA THR A 89 -14.11 2.27 -20.86
C THR A 89 -14.77 0.91 -20.60
N GLU A 90 -14.99 0.08 -21.63
CA GLU A 90 -15.57 -1.25 -21.40
C GLU A 90 -14.57 -2.19 -20.72
N GLN A 91 -13.31 -2.18 -21.15
CA GLN A 91 -12.23 -2.93 -20.52
C GLN A 91 -11.99 -2.42 -19.10
N MET A 92 -12.02 -1.09 -18.89
CA MET A 92 -12.00 -0.52 -17.54
C MET A 92 -13.08 -1.15 -16.67
N ARG A 93 -14.35 -1.13 -17.09
CA ARG A 93 -15.47 -1.67 -16.33
C ARG A 93 -15.29 -3.15 -16.01
N GLN A 94 -14.80 -3.93 -16.96
CA GLN A 94 -14.54 -5.36 -16.77
C GLN A 94 -13.50 -5.60 -15.67
N ARG A 95 -12.40 -4.84 -15.66
CA ARG A 95 -11.34 -4.98 -14.66
C ARG A 95 -11.78 -4.48 -13.29
N LEU A 96 -12.41 -3.30 -13.21
CA LEU A 96 -12.96 -2.80 -11.94
C LEU A 96 -14.05 -3.71 -11.36
N THR A 97 -14.78 -4.48 -12.19
CA THR A 97 -15.70 -5.50 -11.72
C THR A 97 -14.96 -6.74 -11.20
N ALA A 98 -13.91 -7.18 -11.91
CA ALA A 98 -13.11 -8.33 -11.52
C ALA A 98 -12.38 -8.14 -10.17
N GLU A 99 -12.02 -6.90 -9.82
CA GLU A 99 -11.43 -6.56 -8.52
C GLU A 99 -12.36 -6.90 -7.34
N GLN A 100 -13.67 -6.78 -7.54
CA GLN A 100 -14.68 -6.86 -6.46
C GLN A 100 -14.90 -8.29 -5.96
N ASP A 101 -14.59 -9.30 -6.77
CA ASP A 101 -14.81 -10.71 -6.45
C ASP A 101 -13.84 -11.20 -5.36
N PRO A 102 -12.50 -11.11 -5.53
CA PRO A 102 -11.57 -11.43 -4.47
C PRO A 102 -11.51 -10.36 -3.35
N PHE A 103 -11.94 -9.12 -3.62
CA PHE A 103 -11.83 -7.99 -2.68
C PHE A 103 -13.15 -7.23 -2.52
N PRO A 104 -14.14 -7.77 -1.79
CA PRO A 104 -15.44 -7.13 -1.61
C PRO A 104 -15.34 -5.75 -0.94
N ASP A 105 -14.32 -5.52 -0.11
CA ASP A 105 -14.07 -4.23 0.55
C ASP A 105 -13.74 -3.11 -0.46
N SER A 106 -13.23 -3.43 -1.65
CA SER A 106 -12.93 -2.45 -2.71
C SER A 106 -14.17 -2.03 -3.51
N THR A 107 -15.30 -2.71 -3.33
CA THR A 107 -16.52 -2.55 -4.16
C THR A 107 -17.02 -1.10 -4.20
N ALA A 108 -17.01 -0.41 -3.07
CA ALA A 108 -17.46 0.98 -3.01
C ALA A 108 -16.59 1.87 -3.91
N ASP A 109 -15.27 1.75 -3.80
CA ASP A 109 -14.30 2.53 -4.57
C ASP A 109 -14.39 2.18 -6.07
N MET A 110 -14.49 0.90 -6.43
CA MET A 110 -14.61 0.48 -7.83
C MET A 110 -15.88 1.04 -8.48
N ASN A 111 -17.00 1.04 -7.75
CA ASN A 111 -18.25 1.62 -8.21
C ASN A 111 -18.16 3.14 -8.36
N GLU A 112 -17.46 3.83 -7.46
CA GLU A 112 -17.20 5.27 -7.59
C GLU A 112 -16.40 5.57 -8.87
N LEU A 113 -15.30 4.86 -9.11
CA LEU A 113 -14.48 5.01 -10.33
C LEU A 113 -15.31 4.81 -11.61
N MET A 114 -16.14 3.76 -11.67
CA MET A 114 -17.02 3.50 -12.81
C MET A 114 -18.06 4.60 -13.02
N ASN A 115 -18.60 5.17 -11.93
CA ASN A 115 -19.57 6.25 -12.00
C ASN A 115 -18.94 7.56 -12.46
N THR A 116 -17.74 7.88 -11.97
CA THR A 116 -16.97 9.06 -12.37
C THR A 116 -16.61 8.99 -13.85
N ALA A 117 -16.08 7.86 -14.33
CA ALA A 117 -15.77 7.64 -15.75
C ALA A 117 -16.99 7.82 -16.68
N ARG A 118 -18.18 7.42 -16.23
CA ARG A 118 -19.43 7.65 -16.99
C ARG A 118 -19.84 9.12 -17.05
N ALA A 119 -19.53 9.90 -16.01
CA ALA A 119 -19.91 11.30 -15.91
C ALA A 119 -18.95 12.22 -16.70
N GLU A 120 -17.66 11.90 -16.71
CA GLU A 120 -16.63 12.69 -17.41
C GLU A 120 -16.64 12.45 -18.93
N GLY A 121 -17.20 11.32 -19.38
CA GLY A 121 -16.96 10.81 -20.73
C GLY A 121 -15.56 10.18 -20.80
N ALA A 122 -15.38 9.16 -21.65
CA ALA A 122 -14.03 8.63 -21.89
C ALA A 122 -13.11 9.79 -22.33
N PRO A 123 -11.87 9.87 -21.82
CA PRO A 123 -10.93 10.95 -22.16
C PRO A 123 -10.69 11.06 -23.67
#